data_AF-A0A970PYJ8-F1
#
_entry.id   AF-A0A970PYJ8-F1
#
_cell.length_a   1.000
_cell.length_b   1.000
_cell.length_c   1.000
_cell.angle_alpha   90.00
_cell.angle_beta   90.00
_cell.angle_gamma   90.00
#
_symmetry.space_group_name_H-M   'P 1'
#
loop_
_entity.id
_entity.type
_entity.pdbx_description
1 polymer ?
#
loop_
_entity_poly.entity_id
_entity_poly.type
_entity_poly.pdbx_seq_one_letter_code
_entity_poly.pdbx_strand_id
1 'polypeptide(L)' 'MDNGEVKVSNSGNIEDYEILIRKRGEDDFASYSPQINKMFKAKTLEEARRLIKEAIEKHVSLRQ' A
#
# COMPACT_ATOMS: atom_id res chain seq x y z
N MET A 1 -0.45 -20.82 18.89
CA MET A 1 -0.37 -19.47 18.31
C MET A 1 -0.40 -19.69 16.82
N ASP A 2 -1.43 -19.20 16.14
CA ASP A 2 -1.47 -19.23 14.67
C ASP A 2 -0.24 -18.44 14.20
N ASN A 3 0.66 -19.06 13.43
CA ASN A 3 1.80 -18.39 12.82
C ASN A 3 1.29 -17.51 11.66
N GLY A 4 0.31 -16.65 11.96
CA GLY A 4 -0.65 -16.06 11.03
C GLY A 4 0.04 -15.46 9.82
N GLU A 5 0.16 -16.26 8.76
CA GLU A 5 0.67 -15.79 7.49
C GLU A 5 -0.26 -14.68 7.02
N VAL A 6 0.31 -13.50 6.79
CA VAL A 6 -0.46 -12.38 6.27
C VAL A 6 -0.88 -12.73 4.85
N LYS A 7 -2.13 -13.17 4.69
CA LYS A 7 -2.71 -13.45 3.37
C LYS A 7 -2.87 -12.14 2.62
N VAL A 8 -2.07 -11.95 1.58
CA VAL A 8 -2.21 -10.84 0.65
C VAL A 8 -3.33 -11.13 -0.36
N SER A 9 -4.05 -10.08 -0.77
CA SER A 9 -5.10 -10.14 -1.79
C SER A 9 -4.53 -10.58 -3.14
N ASN A 10 -5.36 -11.29 -3.91
CA ASN A 10 -5.09 -11.69 -5.29
C ASN A 10 -6.03 -11.02 -6.29
N SER A 11 -6.75 -9.96 -5.90
CA SER A 11 -7.60 -9.23 -6.85
C SER A 11 -6.75 -8.65 -7.99
N GLY A 12 -7.25 -8.82 -9.22
CA GLY A 12 -6.72 -8.18 -10.43
C GLY A 12 -7.27 -6.76 -10.66
N ASN A 13 -8.16 -6.28 -9.79
CA ASN A 13 -8.74 -4.94 -9.87
C ASN A 13 -8.08 -4.02 -8.84
N ILE A 14 -7.52 -2.89 -9.29
CA ILE A 14 -6.84 -1.90 -8.43
C ILE A 14 -7.81 -1.30 -7.41
N GLU A 15 -9.08 -1.14 -7.77
CA GLU A 15 -10.10 -0.52 -6.91
C GLU A 15 -10.46 -1.38 -5.68
N ASP A 16 -10.02 -2.63 -5.63
CA ASP A 16 -10.21 -3.51 -4.47
C ASP A 16 -9.17 -3.27 -3.36
N TYR A 17 -8.18 -2.41 -3.61
CA TYR A 17 -7.07 -2.14 -2.70
C TYR A 17 -7.26 -0.81 -1.97
N GLU A 18 -7.17 -0.83 -0.65
CA GLU A 18 -7.26 0.37 0.16
C GLU A 18 -5.90 1.07 0.27
N ILE A 19 -5.93 2.40 0.21
CA ILE A 19 -4.78 3.26 0.46
C ILE A 19 -5.05 4.08 1.71
N LEU A 20 -4.34 3.74 2.79
CA LEU A 20 -4.36 4.46 4.05
C LEU A 20 -3.16 5.40 4.12
N ILE A 21 -3.38 6.69 4.36
CA ILE A 21 -2.29 7.68 4.47
C ILE A 21 -2.37 8.38 5.82
N ARG A 22 -1.24 8.41 6.52
CA ARG A 22 -1.06 9.14 7.77
C ARG A 22 -0.04 10.24 7.59
N LYS A 23 -0.40 11.46 7.98
CA LYS A 23 0.52 12.59 8.15
C LYS A 23 0.96 12.69 9.62
N ARG A 24 2.24 12.93 9.86
CA ARG A 24 2.85 13.24 11.16
C ARG A 24 3.76 14.45 10.96
N GLY A 25 3.49 15.56 11.63
CA GLY A 25 4.26 16.80 11.37
C GLY A 25 4.09 17.31 9.94
N GLU A 26 5.01 18.15 9.47
CA GLU A 26 4.92 18.79 8.15
C GLU A 26 5.35 17.86 7.01
N ASP A 27 6.50 17.20 7.14
CA ASP A 27 7.17 16.42 6.09
C ASP A 27 7.34 14.93 6.43
N ASP A 28 6.46 14.34 7.24
CA ASP A 28 6.45 12.90 7.53
C ASP A 28 5.09 12.30 7.18
N PHE A 29 5.06 11.56 6.07
CA PHE A 29 3.90 10.84 5.58
C PHE A 29 4.21 9.35 5.54
N ALA A 30 3.21 8.53 5.89
CA ALA A 30 3.25 7.10 5.70
C ALA A 30 2.00 6.66 4.92
N SER A 31 2.19 5.83 3.90
CA SER A 31 1.10 5.17 3.18
C SER A 31 1.13 3.66 3.40
N TYR A 32 -0.03 3.03 3.49
CA TYR A 32 -0.18 1.60 3.77
C TYR A 32 -1.37 1.01 2.99
N SER A 33 -1.21 -0.21 2.50
CA SER A 33 -2.31 -1.02 1.97
C SER A 33 -2.35 -2.36 2.69
N PRO A 34 -3.42 -2.67 3.45
CA PRO A 34 -3.55 -3.93 4.19
C PRO A 34 -3.63 -5.14 3.27
N GLN A 35 -4.24 -4.99 2.09
CA GLN A 35 -4.41 -6.05 1.11
C GLN A 35 -3.08 -6.59 0.58
N ILE A 36 -2.03 -5.78 0.51
CA ILE A 36 -0.68 -6.22 0.08
C ILE A 36 0.34 -6.22 1.21
N ASN A 37 -0.08 -5.83 2.42
CA ASN A 37 0.77 -5.69 3.59
C ASN A 37 2.05 -4.87 3.31
N LYS A 38 1.92 -3.74 2.61
CA LYS A 38 3.05 -2.85 2.30
C LYS A 38 2.83 -1.46 2.85
N MET A 39 3.88 -0.92 3.46
CA MET A 39 3.96 0.44 3.97
C MET A 39 5.12 1.19 3.32
N PHE A 40 4.92 2.47 3.01
CA PHE A 40 5.94 3.38 2.51
C PHE A 40 5.99 4.63 3.37
N LYS A 41 7.18 5.22 3.51
CA LYS A 41 7.38 6.55 4.09
C LYS A 41 7.72 7.53 2.99
N ALA A 42 7.27 8.78 3.13
CA ALA A 42 7.46 9.84 2.16
C ALA A 42 7.52 11.19 2.86
N LYS A 43 8.08 12.20 2.17
CA LYS A 43 8.12 13.57 2.70
C LYS A 43 6.88 14.39 2.35
N THR A 44 6.14 13.96 1.33
CA THR A 44 4.93 14.65 0.88
C THR A 44 3.75 13.70 0.73
N LEU A 45 2.54 14.27 0.78
CA LEU A 45 1.30 13.52 0.52
C LEU A 45 1.29 12.91 -0.88
N GLU A 46 1.76 13.64 -1.88
CA GLU A 46 1.80 13.21 -3.28
C GLU A 46 2.75 12.02 -3.47
N GLU A 47 3.94 12.09 -2.88
CA GLU A 47 4.89 10.99 -2.91
C GLU A 47 4.35 9.76 -2.18
N ALA A 48 3.71 9.93 -1.02
CA ALA A 48 3.08 8.84 -0.29
C ALA A 48 2.00 8.12 -1.13
N ARG A 49 1.17 8.88 -1.86
CA ARG A 49 0.15 8.36 -2.79
C ARG A 49 0.77 7.63 -3.97
N ARG A 50 1.79 8.21 -4.60
CA ARG A 50 2.47 7.63 -5.75
C ARG A 50 3.10 6.28 -5.40
N LEU A 51 3.85 6.21 -4.30
CA LEU A 51 4.58 5.00 -3.89
C LEU A 51 3.65 3.80 -3.63
N ILE A 52 2.55 4.00 -2.92
CA ILE A 52 1.62 2.90 -2.62
C ILE A 52 0.81 2.49 -3.86
N LYS A 53 0.45 3.44 -4.72
CA LYS A 53 -0.24 3.17 -5.99
C LYS A 53 0.62 2.34 -6.93
N GLU A 54 1.88 2.72 -7.14
CA GLU A 54 2.86 1.95 -7.92
C GLU A 54 3.04 0.52 -7.36
N ALA A 55 3.02 0.37 -6.03
CA ALA A 55 3.13 -0.92 -5.39
C ALA A 55 1.91 -1.83 -5.63
N ILE A 56 0.70 -1.25 -5.65
CA ILE A 56 -0.55 -1.97 -5.98
C ILE A 56 -0.56 -2.33 -7.47
N GLU A 57 -0.25 -1.39 -8.35
CA GLU A 57 -0.19 -1.61 -9.80
C GLU A 57 0.80 -2.74 -10.16
N LYS A 58 2.00 -2.72 -9.56
CA LYS A 58 2.99 -3.80 -9.74
C LYS A 58 2.50 -5.13 -9.18
N HIS A 59 1.77 -5.12 -8.07
CA HIS A 59 1.22 -6.34 -7.48
C HIS A 59 0.13 -6.95 -8.37
N VAL A 60 -0.72 -6.12 -8.97
CA VAL A 60 -1.75 -6.55 -9.92
C VAL A 60 -1.12 -7.06 -11.23
N SER A 61 -0.14 -6.36 -11.78
CA SER A 61 0.46 -6.73 -13.08
C SER A 61 1.26 -8.04 -13.05
N LEU A 62 1.84 -8.41 -11.90
CA LEU A 62 2.55 -9.69 -11.73
C LEU A 62 1.62 -10.92 -11.70
N ARG A 63 0.28 -10.72 -11.75
CA ARG A 63 -0.73 -11.79 -11.68
C ARG A 63 -1.51 -12.00 -12.97
N GLN A 64 -1.28 -11.17 -13.98
CA GLN A 64 -1.90 -11.31 -15.30
C GLN A 64 -1.09 -12.23 -16.21
#